data_AF-A0AAU3AYP1-F1
#
_entry.id   AF-A0AAU3AYP1-F1
#
_cell.length_a   1.000
_cell.length_b   1.000
_cell.length_c   1.000
_cell.angle_alpha   90.00
_cell.angle_beta   90.00
_cell.angle_gamma   90.00
#
_symmetry.space_group_name_H-M   'P 1'
#
loop_
_entity.id
_entity.type
_entity.pdbx_description
1 polymer ?
#
loop_
_entity_poly.entity_id
_entity_poly.type
_entity_poly.pdbx_seq_one_letter_code
_entity_poly.pdbx_strand_id
1 'polypeptide(L)'
;MTTKMDPTALLLDLAAQAHGVSEPHALHGLLSAGHRAWCEGVADVRADVARESAPLSDAELARRCAAAGAAWEAGLTRGEALSALAFATWDATAAAIAYTDLEEHAALFEVSLVGEEIL
;
A
#
# COMPACT_ATOMS: atom_id res chain seq x y z
N MET A 1 -1.38 -0.53 27.31
CA MET A 1 -0.50 -0.52 26.12
C MET A 1 -1.32 -1.06 24.97
N THR A 2 -1.80 -0.20 24.09
CA THR A 2 -2.44 -0.63 22.84
C THR A 2 -1.31 -1.12 21.95
N THR A 3 -1.20 -2.42 21.74
CA THR A 3 -0.29 -2.99 20.75
C THR A 3 -0.66 -2.36 19.42
N LYS A 4 0.23 -1.57 18.80
CA LYS A 4 0.00 -1.08 17.43
C LYS A 4 -0.19 -2.35 16.58
N MET A 5 -1.40 -2.52 16.05
CA MET A 5 -1.70 -3.66 15.22
C MET A 5 -0.89 -3.52 13.93
N ASP A 6 -0.25 -4.61 13.51
CA ASP A 6 0.49 -4.65 12.25
C ASP A 6 -0.48 -4.32 11.10
N PRO A 7 -0.20 -3.29 10.26
CA PRO A 7 -1.03 -2.93 9.12
C PRO A 7 -1.36 -4.12 8.22
N THR A 8 -0.43 -5.07 8.06
CA THR A 8 -0.64 -6.26 7.23
C THR A 8 -1.75 -7.15 7.79
N ALA A 9 -1.68 -7.47 9.09
CA ALA A 9 -2.67 -8.31 9.76
C ALA A 9 -4.06 -7.66 9.75
N LEU A 10 -4.12 -6.35 9.95
CA LEU A 10 -5.38 -5.59 9.89
C LEU A 10 -5.99 -5.63 8.48
N LEU A 11 -5.19 -5.41 7.43
CA LEU A 11 -5.69 -5.42 6.05
C LEU A 11 -6.22 -6.78 5.64
N LEU A 12 -5.54 -7.87 6.01
CA LEU A 12 -6.01 -9.23 5.76
C LEU A 12 -7.34 -9.52 6.47
N ASP A 13 -7.49 -9.09 7.72
CA ASP A 13 -8.71 -9.27 8.49
C ASP A 13 -9.88 -8.46 7.91
N LEU A 14 -9.66 -7.20 7.52
CA LEU A 14 -10.68 -6.36 6.89
C LEU A 14 -11.14 -6.92 5.54
N ALA A 15 -10.21 -7.38 4.70
CA ALA A 15 -10.55 -8.03 3.44
C ALA A 15 -11.41 -9.28 3.68
N ALA A 16 -11.01 -10.15 4.61
CA ALA A 16 -11.78 -11.33 4.97
C ALA A 16 -13.19 -11.00 5.49
N GLN A 17 -13.33 -9.95 6.32
CA GLN A 17 -14.63 -9.50 6.82
C GLN A 17 -15.53 -8.96 5.71
N ALA A 18 -14.99 -8.23 4.73
CA ALA A 18 -15.76 -7.64 3.65
C ALA A 18 -16.57 -8.70 2.88
N HIS A 19 -16.00 -9.88 2.61
CA HIS A 19 -16.70 -10.97 1.92
C HIS A 19 -17.95 -11.51 2.65
N GLY A 20 -18.13 -11.18 3.94
CA GLY A 20 -19.32 -11.51 4.72
C GLY A 20 -20.34 -10.36 4.82
N VAL A 21 -20.08 -9.21 4.20
CA VAL A 21 -20.87 -7.99 4.34
C VAL A 21 -21.42 -7.57 2.98
N SER A 22 -22.70 -7.23 2.93
CA SER A 22 -23.36 -6.69 1.72
C SER A 22 -23.98 -5.33 1.94
N GLU A 23 -23.88 -4.79 3.16
CA GLU A 23 -24.44 -3.50 3.52
C GLU A 23 -23.44 -2.39 3.17
N PRO A 24 -23.80 -1.43 2.29
CA PRO A 24 -22.86 -0.44 1.75
C PRO A 24 -22.19 0.43 2.82
N HIS A 25 -22.89 0.83 3.88
CA HIS A 25 -22.31 1.66 4.94
C HIS A 25 -21.25 0.91 5.75
N ALA A 26 -21.50 -0.36 6.07
CA ALA A 26 -20.55 -1.25 6.71
C ALA A 26 -19.32 -1.48 5.83
N LEU A 27 -19.51 -1.73 4.52
CA LEU A 27 -18.41 -1.84 3.56
C LEU A 27 -17.58 -0.56 3.47
N HIS A 28 -18.23 0.60 3.46
CA HIS A 28 -17.53 1.89 3.49
C HIS A 28 -16.69 2.05 4.77
N GLY A 29 -17.22 1.60 5.92
CA GLY A 29 -16.50 1.58 7.19
C GLY A 29 -15.25 0.69 7.16
N LEU A 30 -15.37 -0.52 6.61
CA LEU A 30 -14.24 -1.44 6.41
C LEU A 30 -13.20 -0.84 5.46
N LEU A 31 -13.64 -0.30 4.32
CA LEU A 31 -12.78 0.32 3.33
C LEU A 31 -12.04 1.54 3.90
N SER A 32 -12.72 2.38 4.67
CA SER A 32 -12.10 3.53 5.36
C SER A 32 -11.06 3.11 6.41
N ALA A 33 -11.30 2.01 7.12
CA ALA A 33 -10.31 1.45 8.04
C ALA A 33 -9.12 0.86 7.27
N GLY A 34 -9.38 0.14 6.18
CA GLY A 34 -8.36 -0.43 5.31
C GLY A 34 -7.47 0.64 4.71
N HIS A 35 -8.05 1.74 4.22
CA HIS A 35 -7.30 2.84 3.64
C HIS A 35 -6.33 3.50 4.63
N ARG A 36 -6.74 3.64 5.90
CA ARG A 36 -5.84 4.12 6.96
C ARG A 36 -4.68 3.15 7.20
N ALA A 37 -4.98 1.85 7.29
CA ALA A 37 -3.95 0.81 7.44
C ALA A 37 -2.98 0.78 6.25
N TRP A 38 -3.51 0.91 5.03
CA TRP A 38 -2.72 1.03 3.79
C TRP A 38 -1.79 2.24 3.84
N CYS A 39 -2.30 3.42 4.24
CA CYS A 39 -1.48 4.63 4.37
C CYS A 39 -0.33 4.45 5.38
N GLU A 40 -0.61 3.82 6.52
CA GLU A 40 0.41 3.50 7.52
C GLU A 40 1.45 2.51 6.97
N GLY A 41 1.01 1.43 6.33
CA GLY A 41 1.90 0.41 5.75
C GLY A 41 2.81 0.96 4.65
N VAL A 42 2.28 1.79 3.75
CA VAL A 42 3.07 2.47 2.71
C VAL A 42 4.09 3.42 3.35
N ALA A 43 3.71 4.16 4.40
CA ALA A 43 4.62 5.04 5.11
C ALA A 43 5.77 4.26 5.78
N ASP A 44 5.47 3.13 6.41
CA ASP A 44 6.46 2.26 7.04
C ASP A 44 7.43 1.68 5.98
N VAL A 45 6.93 1.16 4.84
CA VAL A 45 7.78 0.67 3.73
C VAL A 45 8.67 1.77 3.17
N ARG A 46 8.15 2.99 2.99
CA ARG A 46 8.95 4.14 2.52
C ARG A 46 10.08 4.48 3.48
N ALA A 47 9.81 4.47 4.79
CA ALA A 47 10.82 4.72 5.82
C ALA A 47 11.90 3.63 5.83
N ASP A 48 11.50 2.37 5.69
CA ASP A 48 12.40 1.22 5.65
C ASP A 48 13.30 1.23 4.41
N VAL A 49 12.71 1.42 3.22
CA VAL A 49 13.47 1.55 1.97
C VAL A 49 14.47 2.70 2.04
N ALA A 50 14.08 3.86 2.57
CA ALA A 50 14.97 5.00 2.74
C ALA A 50 16.14 4.67 3.69
N ARG A 51 15.85 4.05 4.85
CA ARG A 51 16.85 3.68 5.84
C ARG A 51 17.85 2.66 5.30
N GLU A 52 17.37 1.61 4.67
CA GLU A 52 18.21 0.54 4.12
C GLU A 52 19.01 0.98 2.89
N SER A 53 18.49 1.96 2.15
CA SER A 53 19.16 2.48 0.97
C SER A 53 20.11 3.63 1.28
N ALA A 54 20.02 4.26 2.46
CA ALA A 54 20.90 5.36 2.86
C ALA A 54 22.41 5.08 2.67
N PRO A 55 22.95 3.89 3.01
CA PRO A 55 24.38 3.61 2.81
C PRO A 55 24.76 3.21 1.38
N LEU A 56 23.79 2.98 0.49
CA LEU A 56 24.04 2.43 -0.85
C LEU A 56 24.52 3.51 -1.82
N SER A 57 25.52 3.19 -2.63
CA SER A 57 25.84 3.95 -3.85
C SER A 57 24.67 3.95 -4.84
N ASP A 58 24.65 4.87 -5.80
CA ASP A 58 23.62 4.89 -6.84
C ASP A 58 23.65 3.63 -7.72
N ALA A 59 24.82 3.03 -7.94
CA ALA A 59 24.93 1.76 -8.66
C ALA A 59 24.33 0.58 -7.87
N GLU A 60 24.47 0.56 -6.55
CA GLU A 60 23.81 -0.42 -5.67
C GLU A 60 22.30 -0.22 -5.62
N LEU A 61 21.87 1.04 -5.52
CA LEU A 61 20.45 1.38 -5.55
C LEU A 61 19.81 0.99 -6.89
N ALA A 62 20.48 1.26 -8.02
CA ALA A 62 20.02 0.83 -9.34
C ALA A 62 19.82 -0.69 -9.43
N ARG A 63 20.79 -1.48 -8.92
CA ARG A 63 20.67 -2.95 -8.86
C ARG A 63 19.50 -3.39 -8.00
N ARG A 64 19.28 -2.72 -6.86
CA ARG A 64 18.15 -2.99 -5.97
C ARG A 64 16.81 -2.68 -6.63
N CYS A 65 16.69 -1.52 -7.30
CA CYS A 65 15.51 -1.15 -8.09
C CYS A 65 15.20 -2.21 -9.17
N ALA A 66 16.21 -2.61 -9.96
CA ALA A 66 16.04 -3.63 -10.99
C ALA A 66 15.57 -4.98 -10.42
N ALA A 67 16.11 -5.41 -9.27
CA ALA A 67 15.70 -6.65 -8.61
C ALA A 67 14.25 -6.61 -8.10
N ALA A 68 13.77 -5.43 -7.72
CA ALA A 68 12.39 -5.19 -7.30
C ALA A 68 11.43 -4.89 -8.46
N GLY A 69 11.92 -4.83 -9.71
CA GLY A 69 11.10 -4.39 -10.85
C GLY A 69 10.74 -2.90 -10.82
N ALA A 70 11.42 -2.10 -10.00
CA ALA A 70 11.20 -0.67 -9.90
C ALA A 70 11.95 0.09 -11.01
N ALA A 71 11.35 1.19 -11.49
CA ALA A 71 11.95 2.02 -12.53
C ALA A 71 13.28 2.64 -12.06
N TRP A 72 14.31 2.51 -12.90
CA TRP A 72 15.59 3.21 -12.78
C TRP A 72 16.02 3.66 -14.18
N GLU A 73 15.78 4.92 -14.49
CA GLU A 73 15.99 5.54 -15.80
C GLU A 73 17.04 6.65 -15.72
N ALA A 74 17.71 6.94 -16.83
CA ALA A 74 18.67 8.02 -16.90
C ALA A 74 17.99 9.36 -16.64
N GLY A 75 18.43 10.09 -15.60
CA GLY A 75 17.87 11.38 -15.22
C GLY A 75 16.94 11.35 -13.99
N LEU A 76 16.56 10.16 -13.50
CA LEU A 76 15.85 10.04 -12.23
C LEU A 76 16.76 10.47 -11.07
N THR A 77 16.20 11.26 -10.17
CA THR A 77 16.84 11.58 -8.90
C THR A 77 16.81 10.37 -7.98
N ARG A 78 17.75 10.34 -7.03
CA ARG A 78 17.77 9.31 -5.98
C ARG A 78 16.46 9.25 -5.19
N GLY A 79 15.83 10.38 -4.92
CA GLY A 79 14.55 10.43 -4.20
C GLY A 79 13.39 9.79 -4.97
N GLU A 80 13.35 10.01 -6.28
CA GLU A 80 12.35 9.38 -7.15
C GLU A 80 12.58 7.87 -7.26
N ALA A 81 13.83 7.43 -7.40
CA ALA A 81 14.18 6.01 -7.40
C ALA A 81 13.82 5.31 -6.07
N LEU A 82 14.04 5.95 -4.93
CA LEU A 82 13.63 5.43 -3.62
C LEU A 82 12.11 5.34 -3.51
N SER A 83 11.39 6.30 -4.08
CA SER A 83 9.92 6.29 -4.10
C SER A 83 9.41 5.14 -4.98
N ALA A 84 9.96 4.97 -6.18
CA ALA A 84 9.62 3.86 -7.07
C ALA A 84 9.91 2.49 -6.43
N LEU A 85 11.06 2.36 -5.76
CA LEU A 85 11.42 1.15 -5.03
C LEU A 85 10.46 0.87 -3.87
N ALA A 86 10.05 1.89 -3.11
CA ALA A 86 9.09 1.73 -2.02
C ALA A 86 7.72 1.26 -2.54
N PHE A 87 7.22 1.82 -3.64
CA PHE A 87 5.98 1.36 -4.27
C PHE A 87 6.10 -0.09 -4.74
N ALA A 88 7.13 -0.43 -5.52
CA ALA A 88 7.33 -1.82 -5.98
C ALA A 88 7.48 -2.81 -4.82
N THR A 89 8.11 -2.39 -3.72
CA THR A 89 8.23 -3.21 -2.50
C THR A 89 6.88 -3.39 -1.82
N TRP A 90 6.07 -2.34 -1.71
CA TRP A 90 4.73 -2.40 -1.13
C TRP A 90 3.78 -3.26 -1.98
N ASP A 91 3.74 -3.06 -3.29
CA ASP A 91 2.83 -3.76 -4.20
C ASP A 91 3.05 -5.28 -4.20
N ALA A 92 4.26 -5.73 -3.89
CA ALA A 92 4.58 -7.15 -3.75
C ALA A 92 4.12 -7.77 -2.40
N THR A 93 3.56 -6.98 -1.48
CA THR A 93 3.14 -7.46 -0.15
C THR A 93 1.74 -8.08 -0.14
N ALA A 94 1.52 -9.00 0.80
CA ALA A 94 0.17 -9.51 1.08
C ALA A 94 -0.79 -8.40 1.56
N ALA A 95 -0.26 -7.36 2.21
CA ALA A 95 -1.04 -6.21 2.65
C ALA A 95 -1.62 -5.43 1.46
N ALA A 96 -0.82 -5.17 0.42
CA ALA A 96 -1.27 -4.52 -0.80
C ALA A 96 -2.35 -5.34 -1.51
N ILE A 97 -2.13 -6.65 -1.67
CA ILE A 97 -3.11 -7.56 -2.27
C ILE A 97 -4.43 -7.57 -1.49
N ALA A 98 -4.37 -7.64 -0.16
CA ALA A 98 -5.57 -7.63 0.69
C ALA A 98 -6.35 -6.31 0.59
N TYR A 99 -5.64 -5.18 0.52
CA TYR A 99 -6.30 -3.88 0.32
C TYR A 99 -6.97 -3.79 -1.05
N THR A 100 -6.33 -4.28 -2.13
CA THR A 100 -6.95 -4.35 -3.46
C THR A 100 -8.18 -5.25 -3.46
N ASP A 101 -8.14 -6.43 -2.83
CA ASP A 101 -9.31 -7.31 -2.70
C ASP A 101 -10.47 -6.63 -1.95
N LEU A 102 -10.16 -5.88 -0.88
CA LEU A 102 -11.14 -5.08 -0.16
C LEU A 102 -11.76 -3.98 -1.04
N GLU A 103 -10.95 -3.27 -1.82
CA GLU A 103 -11.41 -2.25 -2.78
C GLU A 103 -12.30 -2.85 -3.86
N GLU A 104 -11.88 -3.95 -4.48
CA GLU A 104 -12.62 -4.66 -5.51
C GLU A 104 -13.96 -5.18 -4.98
N HIS A 105 -13.97 -5.74 -3.77
CA HIS A 105 -15.19 -6.20 -3.14
C HIS A 105 -16.16 -5.04 -2.86
N ALA A 106 -15.68 -3.94 -2.28
CA ALA A 106 -16.51 -2.76 -2.03
C ALA A 106 -17.10 -2.18 -3.33
N ALA A 107 -16.32 -2.18 -4.42
CA ALA A 107 -16.77 -1.70 -5.72
C ALA A 107 -17.93 -2.53 -6.31
N LEU A 108 -18.05 -3.82 -5.99
CA LEU A 108 -19.20 -4.65 -6.37
C LEU A 108 -20.52 -4.15 -5.78
N PHE A 109 -20.46 -3.35 -4.71
CA PHE A 109 -21.60 -2.74 -4.03
C PHE A 109 -21.65 -1.22 -4.23
N GLU A 110 -20.95 -0.71 -5.26
CA GLU A 110 -20.88 0.73 -5.60
C GLU A 110 -20.31 1.59 -4.47
N VAL A 111 -19.51 1.00 -3.58
CA VAL A 111 -18.84 1.71 -2.48
C VAL A 111 -17.43 2.12 -2.90
N SER A 112 -17.13 3.41 -2.75
CA SER A 112 -15.81 4.01 -3.02
C SER A 112 -15.47 5.05 -1.95
N LEU A 113 -14.18 5.24 -1.66
CA LEU A 113 -13.69 6.35 -0.83
C LEU A 113 -13.42 7.63 -1.62
N VAL A 114 -13.30 7.51 -2.95
CA VAL A 114 -13.29 8.67 -3.83
C VAL A 114 -14.74 9.12 -3.91
N GLY A 115 -15.06 10.27 -3.30
CA GLY A 115 -16.40 10.83 -3.37
C GLY A 115 -16.82 11.07 -4.82
N GLU A 116 -18.12 10.97 -5.11
CA GLU A 116 -18.74 11.44 -6.36
C GLU A 116 -18.68 12.98 -6.50
N GLU A 117 -17.64 13.64 -5.99
CA GLU A 117 -17.49 15.08 -6.12
C GLU A 117 -16.92 15.43 -7.50
N ILE A 118 -17.86 15.93 -8.33
CA ILE A 118 -17.76 16.82 -9.50
C ILE A 118 -17.74 16.15 -10.88
N LEU A 119 -18.95 15.88 -11.41
CA LEU A 119 -19.30 16.19 -12.81
C LEU A 119 -20.03 17.54 -12.87
#